data_AF-A0A7K7CNW9-F1
#
_entry.id   AF-A0A7K7CNW9-F1
#
_cell.length_a   1.000
_cell.length_b   1.000
_cell.length_c   1.000
_cell.angle_alpha   90.00
_cell.angle_beta   90.00
_cell.angle_gamma   90.00
#
_symmetry.space_group_name_H-M   'P 1'
#
loop_
_entity.id
_entity.type
_entity.pdbx_description
1 polymer ?
#
loop_
_entity_poly.entity_id
_entity_poly.type
_entity_poly.pdbx_seq_one_letter_code
_entity_poly.pdbx_strand_id
1 'polypeptide(L)'
;GFLTREERRRLEGLRSPYNKFWVPCAWFGALAGQARREGRVRDDCALKLLMEELNRFRAHCSLLFHYDWISVPLVYTQVVTIAVYTFFLTCLIGRQFLDPAQGYAGHELDLGVPVFTLLQFFFYVGWLKV
;
A
#
# COMPACT_ATOMS: atom_id res chain seq x y z
N GLY A 1 5.58 -26.70 1.24
CA GLY A 1 4.23 -26.56 1.81
C GLY A 1 3.19 -26.35 0.73
N PHE A 2 3.27 -25.23 -0.01
CA PHE A 2 2.24 -24.82 -0.98
C PHE A 2 2.48 -25.27 -2.43
N LEU A 3 3.72 -25.57 -2.82
CA LEU A 3 4.08 -26.02 -4.15
C LEU A 3 4.86 -27.33 -4.05
N THR A 4 4.48 -28.33 -4.83
CA THR A 4 5.24 -29.58 -4.95
C THR A 4 6.53 -29.37 -5.75
N ARG A 5 7.46 -30.32 -5.66
CA ARG A 5 8.71 -30.27 -6.43
C ARG A 5 8.46 -30.29 -7.94
N GLU A 6 7.42 -31.00 -8.39
CA GLU A 6 7.06 -31.10 -9.80
C GLU A 6 6.43 -29.82 -10.32
N GLU A 7 5.49 -29.24 -9.57
CA GLU A 7 4.87 -27.96 -9.93
C GLU A 7 5.91 -26.84 -10.00
N ARG A 8 6.88 -26.83 -9.08
CA ARG A 8 8.00 -25.88 -9.12
C ARG A 8 8.79 -25.98 -10.43
N ARG A 9 9.15 -27.20 -10.84
CA ARG A 9 9.87 -27.43 -12.12
C ARG A 9 9.04 -26.94 -13.32
N ARG A 10 7.72 -27.19 -13.32
CA ARG A 10 6.82 -26.70 -14.38
C ARG A 10 6.73 -25.17 -14.41
N LEU A 11 6.63 -24.54 -13.24
CA LEU A 11 6.57 -23.08 -13.11
C LEU A 11 7.85 -22.39 -13.58
N GLU A 12 9.00 -22.94 -13.21
CA GLU A 12 10.32 -22.45 -13.61
C GLU A 12 10.56 -22.67 -15.12
N GLY A 13 10.09 -23.79 -15.68
CA GLY A 13 10.19 -24.10 -17.11
C GLY A 13 9.35 -23.19 -18.03
N LEU A 14 8.33 -22.51 -17.51
CA LEU A 14 7.54 -21.54 -18.27
C LEU A 14 8.38 -20.28 -18.58
N ARG A 15 8.61 -20.00 -19.86
CA ARG A 15 9.26 -18.75 -20.28
C ARG A 15 8.25 -17.60 -20.25
N SER A 16 8.34 -16.76 -19.24
CA SER A 16 7.59 -15.51 -19.13
C SER A 16 8.46 -14.47 -18.42
N PRO A 17 8.61 -13.26 -18.97
CA PRO A 17 9.34 -12.18 -18.31
C PRO A 17 8.54 -11.51 -17.18
N TYR A 18 7.25 -11.85 -17.04
CA TYR A 18 6.35 -11.24 -16.07
C TYR A 18 6.19 -12.09 -14.81
N ASN A 19 5.63 -11.50 -13.75
CA ASN A 19 5.25 -12.24 -12.55
C ASN A 19 4.25 -13.36 -12.90
N LYS A 20 4.54 -14.58 -12.41
CA LYS A 20 3.82 -15.81 -12.76
C LYS A 20 2.72 -16.17 -11.74
N PHE A 21 2.23 -15.23 -10.92
CA PHE A 21 1.16 -15.49 -9.94
C PHE A 21 -0.14 -16.04 -10.57
N TRP A 22 -0.36 -15.81 -11.85
CA TRP A 22 -1.52 -16.31 -12.60
C TRP A 22 -1.44 -17.80 -12.97
N VAL A 23 -0.24 -18.40 -12.96
CA VAL A 23 -0.01 -19.77 -13.43
C VAL A 23 -0.81 -20.82 -12.62
N PRO A 24 -0.83 -20.79 -11.28
CA PRO A 24 -1.68 -21.70 -10.50
C PRO A 24 -3.19 -21.54 -10.79
N CYS A 25 -3.66 -20.33 -11.11
CA CYS A 25 -5.06 -20.13 -11.50
C CYS A 25 -5.37 -20.83 -12.84
N ALA A 26 -4.44 -20.78 -13.80
CA ALA A 26 -4.58 -21.51 -15.05
C ALA A 26 -4.57 -23.04 -14.84
N TRP A 27 -3.72 -23.53 -13.95
CA TRP A 27 -3.70 -24.96 -13.58
C TRP A 27 -4.99 -25.41 -12.91
N PHE A 28 -5.57 -24.58 -12.04
CA PHE A 28 -6.88 -24.86 -11.45
C PHE A 28 -7.96 -24.98 -12.53
N GLY A 29 -8.02 -24.07 -13.50
CA GLY A 29 -8.98 -24.14 -14.61
C GLY A 29 -8.83 -25.41 -15.43
N ALA A 30 -7.58 -25.82 -15.73
CA ALA A 30 -7.30 -27.07 -16.43
C ALA A 30 -7.74 -28.30 -15.63
N LEU A 31 -7.47 -28.31 -14.32
CA LEU A 31 -7.85 -29.39 -13.41
C LEU A 31 -9.37 -29.51 -13.23
N ALA A 32 -10.08 -28.38 -13.12
CA ALA A 32 -11.53 -28.35 -13.05
C ALA A 32 -12.17 -28.89 -14.34
N GLY A 33 -11.63 -28.52 -15.51
CA GLY A 33 -12.05 -29.06 -16.79
C GLY A 33 -11.78 -30.56 -16.93
N GLN A 34 -10.65 -31.05 -16.41
CA GLN A 34 -10.35 -32.48 -16.34
C GLN A 34 -11.34 -33.22 -15.43
N ALA A 35 -11.59 -32.69 -14.22
CA ALA A 35 -12.53 -33.28 -13.28
C ALA A 35 -13.96 -33.37 -13.85
N ARG A 36 -14.37 -32.42 -14.71
CA ARG A 36 -15.64 -32.49 -15.44
C ARG A 36 -15.68 -33.61 -16.47
N ARG A 37 -14.62 -33.80 -17.26
CA ARG A 37 -14.51 -34.90 -18.24
C ARG A 37 -14.49 -36.27 -17.57
N GLU A 38 -13.89 -36.35 -16.39
CA GLU A 38 -13.85 -37.58 -15.57
C GLU A 38 -15.16 -37.82 -14.78
N GLY A 39 -16.17 -36.97 -14.93
CA GLY A 39 -17.45 -37.11 -14.23
C GLY A 39 -17.41 -36.81 -12.72
N ARG A 40 -16.30 -36.28 -12.20
CA ARG A 40 -16.16 -35.85 -10.79
C ARG A 40 -16.90 -34.55 -10.51
N VAL A 41 -16.96 -33.66 -11.50
CA VAL A 41 -17.86 -32.49 -11.50
C VAL A 41 -19.13 -32.88 -12.23
N ARG A 42 -20.26 -32.76 -11.53
CA ARG A 42 -21.55 -33.35 -11.93
C ARG A 42 -22.09 -32.82 -13.26
N ASP A 43 -22.01 -31.52 -13.47
CA ASP A 43 -22.61 -30.84 -14.61
C ASP A 43 -21.85 -29.55 -14.95
N ASP A 44 -22.24 -28.93 -16.07
CA ASP A 44 -21.59 -27.72 -16.58
C ASP A 44 -21.92 -26.49 -15.72
N CYS A 45 -23.02 -26.51 -14.96
CA CYS A 45 -23.38 -25.45 -14.03
C CYS A 45 -22.42 -25.44 -12.83
N ALA A 46 -22.11 -26.61 -12.27
CA ALA A 46 -21.12 -26.76 -11.21
C ALA A 46 -19.71 -26.36 -11.68
N LEU A 47 -19.33 -26.71 -12.91
CA LEU A 47 -18.06 -26.26 -13.49
C LEU A 47 -18.04 -24.73 -13.66
N LYS A 48 -19.12 -24.14 -14.16
CA LYS A 48 -19.25 -22.68 -14.30
C LYS A 48 -19.07 -21.98 -12.95
N LEU A 49 -19.71 -22.46 -11.89
CA LEU A 49 -19.59 -21.89 -10.54
C LEU A 49 -18.14 -21.93 -10.03
N LEU A 50 -17.42 -23.05 -10.25
CA LEU A 50 -15.99 -23.13 -9.90
C LEU A 50 -15.14 -22.11 -10.65
N MET A 51 -15.44 -21.86 -11.93
CA MET A 51 -14.73 -20.87 -12.75
C MET A 51 -15.07 -19.43 -12.38
N GLU A 52 -16.32 -19.16 -11.99
CA GLU A 52 -16.74 -17.85 -11.49
C GLU A 52 -16.00 -17.49 -10.20
N GLU A 53 -15.97 -18.40 -9.22
CA GLU A 53 -15.26 -18.16 -7.96
C GLU A 53 -13.74 -18.09 -8.13
N LEU A 54 -13.15 -18.90 -9.03
CA LEU A 54 -11.74 -18.78 -9.39
C LEU A 54 -11.43 -17.40 -9.99
N ASN A 55 -12.26 -16.92 -10.91
CA ASN A 55 -12.05 -15.62 -11.53
C ASN A 55 -12.18 -14.48 -10.52
N ARG A 56 -13.09 -14.59 -9.55
CA ARG A 56 -13.21 -13.67 -8.42
C ARG A 56 -11.94 -13.67 -7.56
N PHE A 57 -11.42 -14.84 -7.20
CA PHE A 57 -10.15 -14.98 -6.48
C PHE A 57 -8.99 -14.34 -7.27
N ARG A 58 -8.85 -14.66 -8.56
CA ARG A 58 -7.82 -14.08 -9.43
C ARG A 58 -7.93 -12.56 -9.53
N ALA A 59 -9.14 -12.02 -9.58
CA ALA A 59 -9.38 -10.57 -9.61
C ALA A 59 -8.85 -9.88 -8.33
N HIS A 60 -9.01 -10.51 -7.16
CA HIS A 60 -8.42 -9.99 -5.92
C HIS A 60 -6.88 -10.02 -5.96
N CYS A 61 -6.25 -11.07 -6.48
CA CYS A 61 -4.79 -11.09 -6.68
C CYS A 61 -4.32 -10.00 -7.65
N SER A 62 -5.04 -9.79 -8.75
CA SER A 62 -4.75 -8.71 -9.69
C SER A 62 -4.92 -7.32 -9.07
N LEU A 63 -5.92 -7.13 -8.21
CA LEU A 63 -6.11 -5.88 -7.49
C LEU A 63 -4.92 -5.55 -6.59
N LEU A 64 -4.40 -6.54 -5.86
CA LEU A 64 -3.18 -6.38 -5.06
C LEU A 64 -1.98 -5.99 -5.93
N PHE A 65 -1.82 -6.66 -7.09
CA PHE A 65 -0.77 -6.32 -8.04
C PHE A 65 -0.92 -4.89 -8.59
N HIS A 66 -2.15 -4.42 -8.82
CA HIS A 66 -2.39 -3.04 -9.27
C HIS A 66 -2.07 -2.01 -8.19
N TYR A 67 -2.39 -2.27 -6.91
CA TYR A 67 -2.01 -1.38 -5.81
C TYR A 67 -0.49 -1.30 -5.61
N ASP A 68 0.23 -2.41 -5.84
CA ASP A 68 1.69 -2.45 -5.81
C ASP A 68 2.31 -1.70 -7.00
N TRP A 69 1.78 -1.90 -8.21
CA TRP A 69 2.28 -1.26 -9.43
C TRP A 69 1.97 0.24 -9.49
N ILE A 70 0.75 0.64 -9.14
CA ILE A 70 0.25 2.00 -9.27
C ILE A 70 0.14 2.60 -7.86
N SER A 71 1.25 3.18 -7.42
CA SER A 71 1.26 3.98 -6.20
C SER A 71 0.51 5.31 -6.38
N VAL A 72 0.13 5.94 -5.25
CA VAL A 72 -0.37 7.33 -5.24
C VAL A 72 0.62 8.23 -6.01
N PRO A 73 0.14 9.15 -6.87
CA PRO A 73 1.02 10.03 -7.62
C PRO A 73 2.05 10.72 -6.72
N LEU A 74 3.33 10.61 -7.08
CA LEU A 74 4.44 11.12 -6.27
C LEU A 74 4.31 12.61 -5.96
N VAL A 75 3.75 13.40 -6.88
CA VAL A 75 3.53 14.83 -6.68
C VAL A 75 2.61 15.11 -5.48
N TYR A 76 1.63 14.25 -5.18
CA TYR A 76 0.74 14.46 -4.04
C TYR A 76 1.49 14.27 -2.72
N THR A 77 2.32 13.23 -2.60
CA THR A 77 3.13 13.01 -1.39
C THR A 77 4.17 14.12 -1.22
N GLN A 78 4.74 14.62 -2.32
CA GLN A 78 5.66 15.75 -2.31
C GLN A 78 5.00 17.05 -1.84
N VAL A 79 3.85 17.43 -2.39
CA VAL A 79 3.15 18.67 -2.03
C VAL A 79 2.82 18.71 -0.54
N VAL A 80 2.29 17.61 0.01
CA VAL A 80 1.95 17.53 1.44
C VAL A 80 3.22 17.61 2.29
N THR A 81 4.30 16.91 1.91
CA THR A 81 5.58 16.96 2.64
C THR A 81 6.17 18.37 2.64
N ILE A 82 6.19 19.04 1.50
CA ILE A 82 6.69 20.42 1.37
C ILE A 82 5.86 21.37 2.24
N ALA A 83 4.54 21.24 2.25
CA ALA A 83 3.67 22.10 3.06
C ALA A 83 3.97 21.94 4.56
N VAL A 84 4.04 20.70 5.06
CA VAL A 84 4.32 20.42 6.48
C VAL A 84 5.74 20.88 6.86
N TYR A 85 6.73 20.61 6.01
CA TYR A 85 8.12 20.96 6.31
C TYR A 85 8.35 22.47 6.23
N THR A 86 7.71 23.17 5.29
CA THR A 86 7.81 24.64 5.20
C THR A 86 7.16 25.30 6.42
N PHE A 87 6.02 24.79 6.89
CA PHE A 87 5.41 25.26 8.14
C PHE A 87 6.35 25.10 9.34
N PHE A 88 7.03 23.96 9.48
CA PHE A 88 7.97 23.78 10.60
C PHE A 88 9.30 24.51 10.42
N LEU A 89 9.74 24.74 9.18
CA LEU A 89 10.88 25.61 8.88
C LEU A 89 10.60 27.04 9.36
N THR A 90 9.41 27.58 9.11
CA THR A 90 9.04 28.91 9.61
C THR A 90 8.84 28.91 11.12
N CYS A 91 8.26 27.85 11.72
CA CYS A 91 8.13 27.74 13.18
C CYS A 91 9.48 27.68 13.90
N LEU A 92 10.50 27.05 13.29
CA LEU A 92 11.84 26.92 13.88
C LEU A 92 12.46 28.29 14.15
N ILE A 93 12.17 29.29 13.32
CA ILE A 93 12.68 30.65 13.45
C ILE A 93 11.65 31.54 14.16
N GLY A 94 10.41 31.52 13.70
CA GLY A 94 9.36 32.45 14.14
C GLY A 94 8.73 32.14 15.50
N ARG A 95 9.08 31.01 16.14
CA ARG A 95 8.62 30.66 17.50
C ARG A 95 9.75 30.49 18.49
N GLN A 96 10.91 31.05 18.20
CA GLN A 96 11.96 31.24 19.21
C GLN A 96 11.46 32.22 20.28
N PHE A 97 11.81 31.98 21.54
CA PHE A 97 11.63 32.98 22.57
C PHE A 97 12.63 34.11 22.35
N LEU A 98 12.14 35.33 22.20
CA LEU A 98 12.98 36.53 22.04
C LEU A 98 13.23 37.16 23.42
N ASP A 99 14.26 38.01 23.50
CA ASP A 99 14.57 38.76 24.71
C ASP A 99 13.39 39.67 25.12
N PRO A 100 12.72 39.40 26.27
CA PRO A 100 11.57 40.19 26.71
C PRO A 100 11.91 41.67 26.95
N ALA A 101 13.16 41.99 27.27
CA ALA A 101 13.59 43.38 27.50
C ALA A 101 13.49 44.26 26.25
N GLN A 102 13.45 43.66 25.05
CA GLN A 102 13.30 44.39 23.79
C GLN A 102 11.84 44.78 23.48
N GLY A 103 10.86 44.28 24.25
CA GLY A 103 9.46 44.71 24.14
C GLY A 103 8.77 44.33 22.82
N TYR A 104 9.20 43.24 22.17
CA TYR A 104 8.52 42.75 20.96
C TYR A 104 7.12 42.25 21.28
N ALA A 105 6.12 42.75 20.55
CA ALA A 105 4.73 42.32 20.71
C ALA A 105 4.59 40.80 20.52
N GLY A 106 3.88 40.15 21.45
CA GLY A 106 3.67 38.71 21.45
C GLY A 106 4.85 37.85 21.94
N HIS A 107 5.96 38.47 22.39
CA HIS A 107 7.17 37.79 22.88
C HIS A 107 7.56 38.28 24.28
N GLU A 108 6.58 38.42 25.18
CA GLU A 108 6.80 38.95 26.54
C GLU A 108 7.34 37.91 27.52
N LEU A 109 7.38 36.63 27.13
CA LEU A 109 7.62 35.52 28.05
C LEU A 109 8.50 34.44 27.40
N ASP A 110 9.52 34.01 28.13
CA ASP A 110 10.44 32.92 27.75
C ASP A 110 10.23 31.71 28.68
N LEU A 111 9.78 30.59 28.11
CA LEU A 111 9.55 29.33 28.84
C LEU A 111 10.76 28.38 28.78
N GLY A 112 11.80 28.70 28.02
CA GLY A 112 12.91 27.82 27.65
C GLY A 112 12.55 26.67 26.70
N VAL A 113 11.32 26.13 26.79
CA VAL A 113 10.82 25.03 25.94
C VAL A 113 9.49 25.42 25.27
N PRO A 114 9.39 25.35 23.92
CA PRO A 114 8.18 25.77 23.21
C PRO A 114 7.10 24.66 23.20
N VAL A 115 6.47 24.41 24.35
CA VAL A 115 5.52 23.29 24.58
C VAL A 115 4.40 23.22 23.53
N PHE A 116 3.74 24.33 23.22
CA PHE A 116 2.65 24.34 22.22
C PHE A 116 3.14 24.11 20.79
N THR A 117 4.36 24.55 20.46
CA THR A 117 4.98 24.26 19.16
C THR A 117 5.29 22.77 19.03
N LEU A 118 5.75 22.12 20.11
CA LEU A 118 5.97 20.67 20.14
C LEU A 118 4.64 19.90 20.01
N LEU A 119 3.57 20.34 20.67
CA LEU A 119 2.23 19.76 20.49
C LEU A 119 1.74 19.88 19.04
N GLN A 120 1.92 21.06 18.41
CA GLN A 120 1.62 21.23 16.98
C GLN A 120 2.50 20.34 16.10
N PHE A 121 3.78 20.14 16.45
CA PHE A 121 4.66 19.21 15.77
C PHE A 121 4.12 17.78 15.81
N PHE A 122 3.78 17.27 17.00
CA PHE A 122 3.17 15.95 17.12
C PHE A 122 1.86 15.84 16.34
N PHE A 123 1.04 16.89 16.31
CA PHE A 123 -0.20 16.89 15.55
C PHE A 123 0.05 16.82 14.04
N TYR A 124 0.78 17.78 13.46
CA TYR A 124 0.93 17.85 12.00
C TYR A 124 1.87 16.78 11.44
N VAL A 125 2.98 16.48 12.10
CA VAL A 125 3.88 15.39 11.67
C VAL A 125 3.25 14.03 11.97
N GLY A 126 2.53 13.90 13.09
CA GLY A 126 1.74 12.70 13.38
C GLY A 126 0.70 12.46 12.31
N TRP A 127 -0.03 13.49 11.89
CA TRP A 127 -1.02 13.37 10.81
C TRP A 127 -0.37 13.03 9.46
N LEU A 128 0.81 13.56 9.14
CA LEU A 128 1.58 13.17 7.96
C LEU A 128 2.02 11.69 7.98
N LYS A 129 2.14 11.09 9.17
CA LYS A 129 2.60 9.71 9.36
C LYS A 129 1.47 8.67 9.40
N VAL A 130 0.20 9.09 9.38
CA VAL A 130 -0.98 8.23 9.22
C VAL A 130 -1.08 7.76 7.77
#